data_AF-A0A1J3K860-F1
#
_entry.id   AF-A0A1J3K860-F1
#
_cell.length_a   1.000
_cell.length_b   1.000
_cell.length_c   1.000
_cell.angle_alpha   90.00
_cell.angle_beta   90.00
_cell.angle_gamma   90.00
#
_symmetry.space_group_name_H-M   'P 1'
#
loop_
_entity.id
_entity.type
_entity.pdbx_description
1 polymer ?
#
loop_
_entity_poly.entity_id
_entity_poly.type
_entity_poly.pdbx_seq_one_letter_code
_entity_poly.pdbx_strand_id
1 'polypeptide(L)'
;SRSEQLYTCQEMDSTITELQKLFISETGHRHHHLHKSKPNLALFLSGLSKYEMSETETCPKSRSVWELYHLLLRERHWALVHHAVTAFGYFCARTSCSQLWRFVPEDAALAFDIASGKEAKTERFMSELKMFLEKEGALLSITPSQEELELLAEEGTEVNATVQKLLQGRNQQRSMEAEKRSNKRRKLPEVICRGVELLQNGMKRINEGLSELRSDENESEEFQKSLLNQFSCLEDLVSHLVSLAASDLDIAQFGNC
;
A
#
# COMPACT_ATOMS: atom_id res chain seq x y z
N SER A 1 -16.27 25.25 8.26
CA SER A 1 -15.85 24.17 9.16
C SER A 1 -14.64 24.62 9.97
N ARG A 2 -14.44 24.17 11.22
CA ARG A 2 -13.39 24.68 12.14
C ARG A 2 -11.96 24.56 11.58
N SER A 3 -11.74 23.67 10.61
CA SER A 3 -10.50 23.54 9.84
C SER A 3 -10.23 24.70 8.89
N GLU A 4 -11.26 25.34 8.33
CA GLU A 4 -11.12 26.42 7.32
C GLU A 4 -10.60 27.74 7.94
N GLN A 5 -10.84 27.97 9.22
CA GLN A 5 -10.37 29.17 9.93
C GLN A 5 -8.91 29.09 10.38
N LEU A 6 -8.33 27.88 10.46
CA LEU A 6 -6.92 27.70 10.83
C LEU A 6 -5.98 28.11 9.67
N TYR A 7 -6.46 28.02 8.44
CA TYR A 7 -5.73 28.29 7.20
C TYR A 7 -5.94 29.74 6.68
N THR A 8 -6.25 30.71 7.54
CA THR A 8 -6.33 32.13 7.15
C THR A 8 -5.61 33.05 8.14
N CYS A 9 -4.81 32.47 9.04
CA CYS A 9 -4.19 33.18 10.15
C CYS A 9 -2.71 33.50 9.87
N GLN A 10 -2.24 34.66 10.34
CA GLN A 10 -0.82 35.04 10.36
C GLN A 10 0.08 33.98 11.03
N GLU A 11 -0.50 33.17 11.92
CA GLU A 11 0.15 32.00 12.54
C GLU A 11 0.53 30.90 11.53
N MET A 12 -0.25 30.73 10.46
CA MET A 12 0.04 29.74 9.40
C MET A 12 1.27 30.16 8.59
N ASP A 13 1.42 31.45 8.30
CA ASP A 13 2.59 31.99 7.60
C ASP A 13 3.88 31.77 8.41
N SER A 14 3.80 31.99 9.72
CA SER A 14 4.89 31.66 10.65
C SER A 14 5.19 30.16 10.66
N THR A 15 4.15 29.33 10.76
CA THR A 15 4.28 27.86 10.77
C THR A 15 4.97 27.34 9.51
N ILE A 16 4.57 27.80 8.32
CA ILE A 16 5.17 27.42 7.04
C ILE A 16 6.67 27.79 7.02
N THR A 17 7.00 28.98 7.49
CA THR A 17 8.37 29.48 7.52
C THR A 17 9.24 28.65 8.48
N GLU A 18 8.72 28.31 9.67
CA GLU A 18 9.42 27.47 10.63
C GLU A 18 9.58 26.03 10.13
N LEU A 19 8.59 25.47 9.43
CA LEU A 19 8.71 24.17 8.77
C LEU A 19 9.80 24.20 7.69
N GLN A 20 9.86 25.26 6.88
CA GLN A 20 10.92 25.42 5.89
C GLN A 20 12.30 25.44 6.55
N LYS A 21 12.49 26.20 7.65
CA LYS A 21 13.76 26.21 8.38
C LYS A 21 14.12 24.85 8.94
N LEU A 22 13.16 24.19 9.59
CA LEU A 22 13.33 22.89 10.22
C LEU A 22 13.74 21.80 9.23
N PHE A 23 13.13 21.78 8.04
CA PHE A 23 13.37 20.72 7.05
C PHE A 23 14.49 21.04 6.06
N ILE A 24 14.80 22.32 5.81
CA ILE A 24 15.72 22.73 4.72
C ILE A 24 16.97 23.44 5.25
N SER A 25 16.85 24.27 6.30
CA SER A 25 17.96 25.13 6.76
C SER A 25 18.74 24.55 7.96
N GLU A 26 18.13 23.73 8.80
CA GLU A 26 18.81 23.05 9.93
C GLU A 26 19.49 21.74 9.49
N THR A 27 20.57 21.87 8.72
CA THR A 27 21.37 20.75 8.19
C THR A 27 22.39 20.22 9.20
N GLY A 28 21.93 19.70 10.35
CA GLY A 28 22.84 19.12 11.36
C GLY A 28 22.19 18.02 12.19
N HIS A 29 22.68 16.78 12.03
CA HIS A 29 22.51 15.58 12.88
C HIS A 29 21.10 15.20 13.42
N ARG A 30 20.03 15.96 13.11
CA ARG A 30 18.64 15.74 13.54
C ARG A 30 17.77 15.08 12.45
N HIS A 31 18.39 14.50 11.42
CA HIS A 31 17.71 14.01 10.21
C HIS A 31 16.86 12.75 10.44
N HIS A 32 17.18 11.90 11.42
CA HIS A 32 16.45 10.63 11.63
C HIS A 32 14.97 10.84 11.99
N HIS A 33 14.64 11.85 12.80
CA HIS A 33 13.25 12.14 13.17
C HIS A 33 12.50 12.92 12.09
N LEU A 34 13.21 13.78 11.35
CA LEU A 34 12.63 14.56 10.26
C LEU A 34 12.21 13.68 9.08
N HIS A 35 12.95 12.59 8.81
CA HIS A 35 12.54 11.63 7.78
C HIS A 35 11.19 10.98 8.10
N LYS A 36 10.96 10.63 9.37
CA LYS A 36 9.71 10.02 9.84
C LYS A 36 8.52 10.98 9.80
N SER A 37 8.75 12.30 9.80
CA SER A 37 7.70 13.32 9.74
C SER A 37 7.36 13.82 8.33
N LYS A 38 8.12 13.43 7.29
CA LYS A 38 7.83 13.75 5.87
C LYS A 38 6.40 13.38 5.41
N PRO A 39 5.82 12.22 5.79
CA PRO A 39 4.41 11.94 5.48
C PRO A 39 3.45 12.99 6.06
N ASN A 40 3.70 13.42 7.30
CA ASN A 40 2.89 14.44 7.96
C ASN A 40 3.06 15.82 7.31
N LEU A 41 4.27 16.13 6.83
CA LEU A 41 4.53 17.32 6.03
C LEU A 41 3.74 17.29 4.71
N ALA A 42 3.73 16.16 4.00
CA ALA A 42 2.94 16.00 2.78
C ALA A 42 1.42 16.20 3.03
N LEU A 43 0.91 15.62 4.12
CA LEU A 43 -0.48 15.82 4.55
C LEU A 43 -0.75 17.29 4.89
N PHE A 44 0.15 17.96 5.61
CA PHE A 44 0.03 19.38 5.91
C PHE A 44 -0.04 20.23 4.64
N LEU A 45 0.88 20.00 3.69
CA LEU A 45 0.91 20.75 2.42
C LEU A 45 -0.35 20.52 1.58
N SER A 46 -0.95 19.32 1.61
CA SER A 46 -2.26 19.09 0.96
C SER A 46 -3.38 19.98 1.54
N GLY A 47 -3.29 20.32 2.83
CA GLY A 47 -4.20 21.24 3.51
C GLY A 47 -4.05 22.69 3.04
N LEU A 48 -2.89 23.06 2.48
CA LEU A 48 -2.67 24.39 1.91
C LEU A 48 -3.41 24.63 0.59
N SER A 49 -4.04 23.60 0.00
CA SER A 49 -4.91 23.77 -1.17
C SER A 49 -6.07 24.76 -0.94
N LYS A 50 -6.45 25.00 0.32
CA LYS A 50 -7.47 25.99 0.70
C LYS A 50 -6.88 27.33 1.16
N TYR A 51 -5.56 27.44 1.19
CA TYR A 51 -4.82 28.60 1.69
C TYR A 51 -4.52 29.56 0.54
N GLU A 52 -5.02 30.79 0.62
CA GLU A 52 -4.77 31.78 -0.42
C GLU A 52 -3.30 32.26 -0.36
N MET A 53 -2.61 32.14 -1.48
CA MET A 53 -1.20 32.52 -1.61
C MET A 53 -1.06 33.82 -2.38
N SER A 54 -0.26 34.75 -1.87
CA SER A 54 0.07 35.98 -2.60
C SER A 54 0.77 35.64 -3.91
N GLU A 55 0.37 36.29 -5.00
CA GLU A 55 1.00 36.17 -6.31
C GLU A 55 2.33 36.95 -6.43
N THR A 56 2.73 37.70 -5.40
CA THR A 56 3.94 38.52 -5.42
C THR A 56 5.23 37.68 -5.35
N GLU A 57 6.16 37.97 -6.25
CA GLU A 57 7.46 37.28 -6.41
C GLU A 57 8.36 37.37 -5.15
N THR A 58 8.17 38.41 -4.35
CA THR A 58 8.91 38.66 -3.12
C THR A 58 8.27 38.05 -1.87
N CYS A 59 7.17 37.29 -1.99
CA CYS A 59 6.49 36.72 -0.83
C CYS A 59 7.32 35.57 -0.22
N PRO A 60 7.88 35.73 1.00
CA PRO A 60 8.72 34.69 1.61
C PRO A 60 7.95 33.38 1.83
N LYS A 61 6.65 33.48 2.10
CA LYS A 61 5.75 32.34 2.28
C LYS A 61 5.64 31.47 1.04
N SER A 62 5.38 32.08 -0.11
CA SER A 62 5.21 31.35 -1.36
C SER A 62 6.48 30.57 -1.68
N ARG A 63 7.64 31.23 -1.49
CA ARG A 63 8.96 30.58 -1.58
C ARG A 63 9.11 29.41 -0.61
N SER A 64 8.74 29.57 0.66
CA SER A 64 8.83 28.49 1.65
C SER A 64 8.00 27.27 1.25
N VAL A 65 6.79 27.48 0.72
CA VAL A 65 5.95 26.36 0.24
C VAL A 65 6.57 25.67 -0.97
N TRP A 66 7.13 26.43 -1.91
CA TRP A 66 7.81 25.83 -3.07
C TRP A 66 8.97 24.95 -2.62
N GLU A 67 9.86 25.49 -1.78
CA GLU A 67 11.03 24.75 -1.29
C GLU A 67 10.63 23.47 -0.53
N LEU A 68 9.53 23.50 0.25
CA LEU A 68 8.99 22.32 0.92
C LEU A 68 8.41 21.27 -0.05
N TYR A 69 7.74 21.69 -1.12
CA TYR A 69 7.29 20.76 -2.16
C TYR A 69 8.46 20.16 -2.94
N HIS A 70 9.48 20.97 -3.29
CA HIS A 70 10.70 20.50 -3.92
C HIS A 70 11.41 19.45 -3.06
N LEU A 71 11.49 19.66 -1.74
CA LEU A 71 12.02 18.68 -0.80
C LEU A 71 11.29 17.34 -0.91
N LEU A 72 9.96 17.35 -0.86
CA LEU A 72 9.16 16.12 -0.89
C LEU A 72 9.14 15.43 -2.26
N LEU A 73 9.18 16.19 -3.36
CA LEU A 73 9.22 15.65 -4.72
C LEU A 73 10.58 15.04 -5.07
N ARG A 74 11.63 15.37 -4.31
CA ARG A 74 12.98 14.78 -4.41
C ARG A 74 13.14 13.48 -3.62
N GLU A 75 12.12 13.05 -2.89
CA GLU A 75 12.17 11.80 -2.12
C GLU A 75 12.32 10.57 -3.01
N ARG A 76 12.96 9.52 -2.48
CA ARG A 76 13.14 8.23 -3.18
C ARG A 76 12.05 7.22 -2.85
N HIS A 77 11.46 7.33 -1.65
CA HIS A 77 10.49 6.35 -1.18
C HIS A 77 9.18 6.49 -1.96
N TRP A 78 8.79 5.46 -2.71
CA TRP A 78 7.63 5.50 -3.61
C TRP A 78 6.34 6.01 -2.93
N ALA A 79 6.11 5.62 -1.67
CA ALA A 79 4.91 6.05 -0.95
C ALA A 79 4.97 7.54 -0.58
N LEU A 80 6.16 8.07 -0.29
CA LEU A 80 6.36 9.50 -0.01
C LEU A 80 6.18 10.31 -1.29
N VAL A 81 6.76 9.85 -2.40
CA VAL A 81 6.58 10.46 -3.72
C VAL A 81 5.10 10.49 -4.09
N HIS A 82 4.37 9.39 -3.91
CA HIS A 82 2.94 9.33 -4.19
C HIS A 82 2.15 10.33 -3.33
N HIS A 83 2.45 10.44 -2.04
CA HIS A 83 1.83 11.44 -1.16
C HIS A 83 2.17 12.87 -1.58
N ALA A 84 3.43 13.14 -1.94
CA ALA A 84 3.91 14.45 -2.38
C ALA A 84 3.23 14.89 -3.68
N VAL A 85 3.18 14.00 -4.68
CA VAL A 85 2.51 14.25 -5.97
C VAL A 85 1.02 14.46 -5.77
N THR A 86 0.38 13.67 -4.90
CA THR A 86 -1.05 13.82 -4.58
C THR A 86 -1.33 15.16 -3.90
N ALA A 87 -0.55 15.51 -2.88
CA ALA A 87 -0.66 16.79 -2.18
C ALA A 87 -0.40 17.98 -3.11
N PHE A 88 0.56 17.85 -4.02
CA PHE A 88 0.86 18.86 -5.03
C PHE A 88 -0.28 19.00 -6.04
N GLY A 89 -0.85 17.89 -6.52
CA GLY A 89 -2.02 17.92 -7.41
C GLY A 89 -3.23 18.63 -6.79
N TYR A 90 -3.51 18.40 -5.50
CA TYR A 90 -4.56 19.12 -4.79
C TYR A 90 -4.30 20.62 -4.69
N PHE A 91 -3.04 21.01 -4.49
CA PHE A 91 -2.63 22.41 -4.49
C PHE A 91 -2.79 23.03 -5.89
N CYS A 92 -2.26 22.39 -6.93
CA CYS A 92 -2.36 22.84 -8.32
C CYS A 92 -3.79 23.06 -8.80
N ALA A 93 -4.75 22.23 -8.37
CA ALA A 93 -6.15 22.38 -8.74
C ALA A 93 -6.78 23.70 -8.29
N ARG A 94 -6.14 24.44 -7.38
CA ARG A 94 -6.61 25.73 -6.83
C ARG A 94 -5.62 26.87 -6.96
N THR A 95 -4.52 26.65 -7.67
CA THR A 95 -3.45 27.63 -7.87
C THR A 95 -3.45 28.07 -9.32
N SER A 96 -3.33 29.38 -9.56
CA SER A 96 -3.26 29.91 -10.92
C SER A 96 -2.04 29.36 -11.66
N CYS A 97 -2.14 29.16 -12.98
CA CYS A 97 -1.03 28.64 -13.76
C CYS A 97 0.22 29.53 -13.63
N SER A 98 0.03 30.86 -13.56
CA SER A 98 1.07 31.86 -13.27
C SER A 98 1.83 31.59 -11.96
N GLN A 99 1.15 31.15 -10.91
CA GLN A 99 1.79 30.75 -9.65
C GLN A 99 2.48 29.38 -9.74
N LEU A 100 1.93 28.44 -10.51
CA LEU A 100 2.47 27.09 -10.64
C LEU A 100 3.82 27.02 -11.34
N TRP A 101 4.09 27.92 -12.29
CA TRP A 101 5.40 28.01 -12.97
C TRP A 101 6.59 28.16 -12.03
N ARG A 102 6.35 28.60 -10.79
CA ARG A 102 7.38 28.86 -9.79
C ARG A 102 7.86 27.59 -9.07
N PHE A 103 7.21 26.46 -9.33
CA PHE A 103 7.63 25.12 -8.88
C PHE A 103 8.54 24.40 -9.89
N VAL A 104 8.91 25.06 -10.98
CA VAL A 104 9.83 24.55 -12.00
C VAL A 104 11.09 25.44 -11.96
N PRO A 105 12.32 24.89 -12.08
CA PRO A 105 13.55 25.68 -11.98
C PRO A 105 13.58 26.90 -12.91
N GLU A 106 14.38 27.91 -12.55
CA GLU A 106 14.58 29.13 -13.36
C GLU A 106 15.02 28.81 -14.81
N ASP A 107 15.71 27.70 -15.04
CA ASP A 107 16.08 27.19 -16.36
C ASP A 107 14.85 26.92 -17.25
N ALA A 108 13.73 26.49 -16.64
CA ALA A 108 12.44 26.30 -17.28
C ALA A 108 11.61 27.60 -17.32
N ALA A 109 11.96 28.60 -16.52
CA ALA A 109 11.31 29.92 -16.49
C ALA A 109 11.57 30.74 -17.77
N LEU A 110 12.51 30.34 -18.64
CA LEU A 110 12.62 30.85 -20.00
C LEU A 110 11.39 30.50 -20.89
N ALA A 111 10.45 29.68 -20.40
CA ALA A 111 9.18 29.41 -21.05
C ALA A 111 8.07 30.42 -20.75
N PHE A 112 8.22 31.26 -19.71
CA PHE A 112 7.24 32.28 -19.34
C PHE A 112 7.64 33.62 -19.94
N ASP A 113 7.15 33.91 -21.14
CA ASP A 113 7.37 35.21 -21.78
C ASP A 113 6.41 36.26 -21.18
N ILE A 114 6.87 36.92 -20.12
CA ILE A 114 6.19 38.08 -19.50
C ILE A 114 5.91 39.17 -20.55
N ALA A 115 6.72 39.27 -21.62
CA ALA A 115 6.55 40.27 -22.66
C ALA A 115 5.47 39.92 -23.71
N SER A 116 5.11 38.64 -23.89
CA SER A 116 4.05 38.25 -24.85
C SER A 116 2.64 38.24 -24.27
N GLY A 117 2.48 38.24 -22.93
CA GLY A 117 1.17 38.20 -22.27
C GLY A 117 0.32 36.96 -22.62
N LYS A 118 0.88 35.96 -23.31
CA LYS A 118 0.18 34.70 -23.60
C LYS A 118 0.42 33.73 -22.47
N GLU A 119 -0.63 33.55 -21.67
CA GLU A 119 -0.76 32.54 -20.63
C GLU A 119 -0.15 31.21 -21.12
N ALA A 120 0.92 30.78 -20.45
CA ALA A 120 1.59 29.55 -20.77
C ALA A 120 0.61 28.39 -20.56
N LYS A 121 0.15 27.79 -21.67
CA LYS A 121 -0.85 26.72 -21.66
C LYS A 121 -0.47 25.64 -20.65
N THR A 122 -1.44 25.17 -19.87
CA THR A 122 -1.29 24.11 -18.85
C THR A 122 -0.48 22.91 -19.36
N GLU A 123 -0.65 22.53 -20.63
CA GLU A 123 0.10 21.46 -21.29
C GLU A 123 1.63 21.68 -21.27
N ARG A 124 2.08 22.93 -21.49
CA ARG A 124 3.50 23.28 -21.47
C ARG A 124 4.06 23.18 -20.05
N PHE A 125 3.31 23.67 -19.06
CA PHE A 125 3.68 23.53 -17.65
C PHE A 125 3.84 22.05 -17.27
N MET A 126 2.88 21.20 -17.63
CA MET A 126 2.94 19.76 -17.33
C MET A 126 4.13 19.08 -18.00
N SER A 127 4.48 19.48 -19.23
CA SER A 127 5.66 18.97 -19.93
C SER A 127 6.97 19.37 -19.24
N GLU A 128 7.10 20.63 -18.84
CA GLU A 128 8.30 21.13 -18.14
C GLU A 128 8.45 20.53 -16.74
N LEU A 129 7.35 20.45 -15.99
CA LEU A 129 7.32 19.80 -14.68
C LEU A 129 7.72 18.31 -14.80
N LYS A 130 7.21 17.62 -15.82
CA LYS A 130 7.59 16.22 -16.10
C LYS A 130 9.08 16.12 -16.39
N MET A 131 9.63 16.95 -17.27
CA MET A 131 11.07 16.96 -17.58
C MET A 131 11.92 17.26 -16.34
N PHE A 132 11.47 18.17 -15.47
CA PHE A 132 12.13 18.44 -14.19
C PHE A 132 12.17 17.20 -13.30
N LEU A 133 11.03 16.54 -13.08
CA LEU A 133 10.94 15.33 -12.26
C LEU A 133 11.78 14.18 -12.84
N GLU A 134 11.81 14.04 -14.17
CA GLU A 134 12.65 13.06 -14.86
C GLU A 134 14.15 13.38 -14.71
N LYS A 135 14.55 14.64 -14.85
CA LYS A 135 15.93 15.10 -14.64
C LYS A 135 16.38 14.89 -13.20
N GLU A 136 15.55 15.28 -12.23
CA GLU A 136 15.82 15.06 -10.81
C GLU A 136 15.94 13.56 -10.52
N GLY A 137 15.05 12.72 -11.07
CA GLY A 137 15.15 11.26 -10.98
C GLY A 137 16.43 10.70 -11.60
N ALA A 138 16.89 11.25 -12.74
CA ALA A 138 18.09 10.81 -13.44
C ALA A 138 19.40 11.27 -12.77
N LEU A 139 19.39 12.39 -12.03
CA LEU A 139 20.55 12.91 -11.28
C LEU A 139 20.82 12.15 -9.97
N LEU A 140 19.94 11.23 -9.57
CA LEU A 140 20.11 10.45 -8.36
C LEU A 140 21.20 9.39 -8.54
N SER A 141 22.36 9.65 -7.94
CA SER A 141 23.34 8.60 -7.62
C SER A 141 22.63 7.47 -6.88
N ILE A 142 22.66 6.25 -7.44
CA ILE A 142 22.12 5.02 -6.85
C ILE A 142 22.80 4.68 -5.51
N THR A 143 23.91 5.35 -5.18
CA THR A 143 24.59 5.17 -3.90
C THR A 143 23.69 5.66 -2.76
N PRO A 144 23.19 4.75 -1.90
CA PRO A 144 22.43 5.14 -0.73
C PRO A 144 23.33 5.93 0.23
N SER A 145 22.77 6.93 0.92
CA SER A 145 23.50 7.65 1.95
C SER A 145 23.77 6.74 3.15
N GLN A 146 24.77 7.09 3.97
CA GLN A 146 25.06 6.37 5.20
C GLN A 146 23.83 6.31 6.14
N GLU A 147 23.05 7.39 6.17
CA GLU A 147 21.81 7.48 6.96
C GLU A 147 20.71 6.56 6.40
N GLU A 148 20.57 6.44 5.07
CA GLU A 148 19.64 5.51 4.43
C GLU A 148 20.03 4.05 4.71
N LEU A 149 21.33 3.74 4.74
CA LEU A 149 21.85 2.42 5.09
C LEU A 149 21.61 2.08 6.57
N GLU A 150 21.77 3.03 7.47
CA GLU A 150 21.50 2.85 8.90
C GLU A 150 20.01 2.62 9.16
N LEU A 151 19.12 3.37 8.50
CA LEU A 151 17.68 3.15 8.57
C LEU A 151 17.29 1.76 8.04
N LEU A 152 17.86 1.36 6.91
CA LEU A 152 17.63 0.03 6.35
C LEU A 152 18.11 -1.08 7.30
N ALA A 153 19.23 -0.86 8.00
CA ALA A 153 19.71 -1.79 9.01
C ALA A 153 18.77 -1.86 10.21
N GLU A 154 18.29 -0.73 10.72
CA GLU A 154 17.30 -0.68 11.81
C GLU A 154 16.00 -1.40 11.43
N GLU A 155 15.40 -1.07 10.28
CA GLU A 155 14.19 -1.74 9.77
C GLU A 155 14.43 -3.23 9.56
N GLY A 156 15.59 -3.59 9.00
CA GLY A 156 16.00 -4.99 8.83
C GLY A 156 16.09 -5.75 10.15
N THR A 157 16.58 -5.11 11.22
CA THR A 157 16.60 -5.73 12.56
C THR A 157 15.21 -5.90 13.15
N GLU A 158 14.29 -4.95 12.93
CA GLU A 158 12.92 -5.02 13.41
C GLU A 158 12.11 -6.10 12.67
N VAL A 159 12.26 -6.17 11.35
CA VAL A 159 11.69 -7.24 10.53
C VAL A 159 12.24 -8.59 10.97
N ASN A 160 13.56 -8.71 11.13
CA ASN A 160 14.19 -9.95 11.59
C ASN A 160 13.69 -10.32 12.99
N ALA A 161 13.57 -9.38 13.92
CA ALA A 161 13.01 -9.63 15.24
C ALA A 161 11.56 -10.13 15.17
N THR A 162 10.75 -9.58 14.28
CA THR A 162 9.36 -10.02 14.05
C THR A 162 9.30 -11.42 13.46
N VAL A 163 10.15 -11.71 12.47
CA VAL A 163 10.28 -13.05 11.89
C VAL A 163 10.74 -14.06 12.94
N GLN A 164 11.72 -13.70 13.78
CA GLN A 164 12.19 -14.55 14.87
C GLN A 164 11.09 -14.79 15.91
N LYS A 165 10.29 -13.78 16.27
CA LYS A 165 9.13 -13.95 17.15
C LYS A 165 8.08 -14.90 16.56
N LEU A 166 7.82 -14.81 15.25
CA LEU A 166 6.91 -15.74 14.57
C LEU A 166 7.46 -17.18 14.54
N LEU A 167 8.76 -17.35 14.29
CA LEU A 167 9.42 -18.66 14.33
C LEU A 167 9.47 -19.23 15.76
N GLN A 168 9.73 -18.41 16.76
CA GLN A 168 9.72 -18.81 18.17
C GLN A 168 8.31 -19.12 18.67
N GLY A 169 7.30 -18.35 18.29
CA GLY A 169 5.89 -18.66 18.55
C GLY A 169 5.50 -20.02 17.94
N ARG A 170 5.96 -20.29 16.72
CA ARG A 170 5.77 -21.60 16.06
C ARG A 170 6.51 -22.74 16.77
N ASN A 171 7.70 -22.47 17.31
CA ASN A 171 8.50 -23.45 18.07
C ASN A 171 7.98 -23.67 19.50
N GLN A 172 7.46 -22.65 20.18
CA GLN A 172 6.79 -22.78 21.48
C GLN A 172 5.47 -23.54 21.35
N GLN A 173 4.72 -23.32 20.25
CA GLN A 173 3.55 -24.12 19.91
C GLN A 173 3.92 -25.59 19.62
N ARG A 174 5.11 -25.86 19.05
CA ARG A 174 5.68 -27.22 18.93
C ARG A 174 6.23 -27.78 20.26
N SER A 175 6.74 -26.94 21.17
CA SER A 175 7.37 -27.35 22.43
C SER A 175 6.36 -27.64 23.54
N MET A 176 5.31 -26.82 23.68
CA MET A 176 4.13 -27.16 24.50
C MET A 176 3.41 -28.42 23.99
N GLU A 177 3.55 -28.72 22.70
CA GLU A 177 3.09 -29.98 22.12
C GLU A 177 4.05 -31.16 22.34
N ALA A 178 5.33 -30.92 22.64
CA ALA A 178 6.37 -31.93 22.86
C ALA A 178 6.42 -32.41 24.32
N GLU A 179 6.20 -31.52 25.31
CA GLU A 179 6.08 -31.94 26.72
C GLU A 179 4.78 -32.72 27.01
N LYS A 180 3.74 -32.56 26.17
CA LYS A 180 2.50 -33.36 26.22
C LYS A 180 2.54 -34.62 25.35
N ARG A 181 3.71 -35.05 24.89
CA ARG A 181 3.89 -36.20 23.97
C ARG A 181 4.46 -37.45 24.61
N SER A 182 4.50 -37.57 25.94
CA SER A 182 4.41 -38.90 26.55
C SER A 182 2.91 -39.26 26.65
N ASN A 183 2.49 -40.27 25.88
CA ASN A 183 1.19 -40.94 25.96
C ASN A 183 -0.02 -40.33 25.23
N LYS A 184 0.08 -39.84 23.99
CA LYS A 184 -1.10 -39.80 23.10
C LYS A 184 -0.72 -40.08 21.64
N ARG A 185 -0.94 -41.33 21.21
CA ARG A 185 -1.17 -41.71 19.80
C ARG A 185 -2.28 -40.76 19.29
N ARG A 186 -1.92 -39.72 18.53
CA ARG A 186 -2.84 -38.62 18.18
C ARG A 186 -3.86 -39.09 17.15
N LYS A 187 -5.13 -38.79 17.40
CA LYS A 187 -6.35 -39.03 16.62
C LYS A 187 -6.40 -38.28 15.27
N LEU A 188 -5.26 -38.05 14.63
CA LEU A 188 -5.19 -37.36 13.34
C LEU A 188 -5.94 -38.12 12.24
N PRO A 189 -5.95 -39.47 12.20
CA PRO A 189 -6.77 -40.21 11.23
C PRO A 189 -8.28 -40.01 11.45
N GLU A 190 -8.77 -40.09 12.70
CA GLU A 190 -10.22 -39.99 13.01
C GLU A 190 -10.83 -38.65 12.60
N VAL A 191 -10.10 -37.54 12.80
CA VAL A 191 -10.60 -36.19 12.46
C VAL A 191 -10.68 -36.00 10.95
N ILE A 192 -9.73 -36.57 10.19
CA ILE A 192 -9.72 -36.51 8.73
C ILE A 192 -10.86 -37.38 8.17
N CYS A 193 -11.03 -38.62 8.67
CA CYS A 193 -12.13 -39.49 8.26
C CYS A 193 -13.50 -38.82 8.51
N ARG A 194 -13.67 -38.17 9.66
CA ARG A 194 -14.91 -37.46 9.98
C ARG A 194 -15.15 -36.23 9.10
N GLY A 195 -14.08 -35.55 8.69
CA GLY A 195 -14.16 -34.46 7.71
C GLY A 195 -14.62 -34.95 6.33
N VAL A 196 -14.10 -36.10 5.89
CA VAL A 196 -14.51 -36.74 4.63
C VAL A 196 -15.95 -37.24 4.70
N GLU A 197 -16.38 -37.85 5.81
CA GLU A 197 -17.79 -38.24 6.03
C GLU A 197 -18.75 -37.04 5.97
N LEU A 198 -18.36 -35.88 6.55
CA LEU A 198 -19.17 -34.66 6.48
C LEU A 198 -19.27 -34.12 5.05
N LEU A 199 -18.18 -34.19 4.28
CA LEU A 199 -18.17 -33.81 2.86
C LEU A 199 -19.07 -34.72 2.02
N GLN A 200 -19.00 -36.03 2.22
CA GLN A 200 -19.88 -37.00 1.55
C GLN A 200 -21.36 -36.76 1.88
N ASN A 201 -21.67 -36.51 3.17
CA ASN A 201 -23.04 -36.23 3.60
C ASN A 201 -23.57 -34.90 3.02
N GLY A 202 -22.71 -33.88 2.95
CA GLY A 202 -23.03 -32.60 2.30
C GLY A 202 -23.30 -32.78 0.81
N MET A 203 -22.46 -33.55 0.12
CA MET A 203 -22.62 -33.85 -1.30
C MET A 203 -23.93 -34.59 -1.60
N LYS A 204 -24.26 -35.59 -0.78
CA LYS A 204 -25.54 -36.32 -0.89
C LYS A 204 -26.75 -35.40 -0.76
N ARG A 205 -26.74 -34.49 0.22
CA ARG A 205 -27.83 -33.51 0.44
C ARG A 205 -28.01 -32.57 -0.75
N ILE A 206 -26.90 -32.12 -1.35
CA ILE A 206 -26.96 -31.24 -2.52
C ILE A 206 -27.50 -32.02 -3.73
N ASN A 207 -27.05 -33.27 -3.93
CA ASN A 207 -27.55 -34.11 -5.01
C ASN A 207 -29.05 -34.43 -4.89
N GLU A 208 -29.55 -34.62 -3.66
CA GLU A 208 -30.98 -34.74 -3.36
C GLU A 208 -31.74 -33.46 -3.76
N GLY A 209 -31.26 -32.28 -3.36
CA GLY A 209 -31.88 -31.00 -3.74
C GLY A 209 -31.80 -30.67 -5.24
N LEU A 210 -30.75 -31.09 -5.94
CA LEU A 210 -30.65 -30.95 -7.39
C LEU A 210 -31.57 -31.93 -8.14
N SER A 211 -31.79 -33.12 -7.57
CA SER A 211 -32.77 -34.08 -8.10
C SER A 211 -34.21 -33.57 -7.96
N GLU A 212 -34.50 -32.79 -6.90
CA GLU A 212 -35.76 -32.07 -6.74
C GLU A 212 -35.89 -30.90 -7.74
N LEU A 213 -34.81 -30.13 -7.96
CA LEU A 213 -34.77 -29.04 -8.95
C LEU A 213 -34.99 -29.54 -10.40
N ARG A 214 -34.62 -30.79 -10.70
CA ARG A 214 -34.84 -31.46 -11.98
C ARG A 214 -36.32 -31.72 -12.31
N SER A 215 -37.21 -31.62 -11.31
CA SER A 215 -38.65 -31.90 -11.47
C SER A 215 -39.51 -30.66 -11.76
N ASP A 216 -38.92 -29.45 -11.74
CA ASP A 216 -39.59 -28.19 -12.04
C ASP A 216 -39.30 -27.75 -13.49
N GLU A 217 -40.32 -27.71 -14.36
CA GLU A 217 -40.22 -27.55 -15.82
C GLU A 217 -39.83 -26.12 -16.29
N ASN A 218 -39.34 -25.23 -15.41
CA ASN A 218 -39.35 -23.79 -15.67
C ASN A 218 -37.96 -23.11 -15.74
N GLU A 219 -36.87 -23.87 -15.72
CA GLU A 219 -35.49 -23.35 -15.67
C GLU A 219 -34.73 -23.59 -16.99
N SER A 220 -33.79 -22.68 -17.31
CA SER A 220 -32.97 -22.74 -18.53
C SER A 220 -32.14 -24.03 -18.59
N GLU A 221 -32.43 -24.87 -19.59
CA GLU A 221 -31.81 -26.20 -19.78
C GLU A 221 -30.27 -26.14 -19.84
N GLU A 222 -29.72 -25.02 -20.31
CA GLU A 222 -28.27 -24.77 -20.37
C GLU A 222 -27.65 -24.48 -19.00
N PHE A 223 -28.34 -23.71 -18.16
CA PHE A 223 -27.90 -23.42 -16.80
C PHE A 223 -27.92 -24.69 -15.93
N GLN A 224 -28.99 -25.49 -16.04
CA GLN A 224 -29.10 -26.77 -15.34
C GLN A 224 -27.99 -27.74 -15.78
N LYS A 225 -27.71 -27.86 -17.08
CA LYS A 225 -26.61 -28.71 -17.58
C LYS A 225 -25.24 -28.25 -17.08
N SER A 226 -24.96 -26.95 -17.10
CA SER A 226 -23.68 -26.40 -16.62
C SER A 226 -23.49 -26.67 -15.12
N LEU A 227 -24.55 -26.47 -14.33
CA LEU A 227 -24.52 -26.67 -12.88
C LEU A 227 -24.32 -28.16 -12.55
N LEU A 228 -25.01 -29.06 -13.24
CA LEU A 228 -24.83 -30.51 -13.08
C LEU A 228 -23.41 -30.97 -13.44
N ASN A 229 -22.82 -30.44 -14.51
CA ASN A 229 -21.45 -30.76 -14.88
C ASN A 229 -20.45 -30.33 -13.80
N GLN A 230 -20.64 -29.14 -13.21
CA GLN A 230 -19.80 -28.66 -12.11
C GLN A 230 -19.93 -29.53 -10.85
N PHE A 231 -21.16 -29.98 -10.55
CA PHE A 231 -21.40 -30.88 -9.42
C PHE A 231 -20.83 -32.28 -9.66
N SER A 232 -20.90 -32.82 -10.87
CA SER A 232 -20.26 -34.10 -11.21
C SER A 232 -18.75 -34.05 -10.99
N CYS A 233 -18.08 -32.98 -11.41
CA CYS A 233 -16.65 -32.80 -11.15
C CYS A 233 -16.32 -32.74 -9.64
N LEU A 234 -17.20 -32.11 -8.85
CA LEU A 234 -17.05 -32.06 -7.40
C LEU A 234 -17.26 -33.44 -6.75
N GLU A 235 -18.18 -34.24 -7.27
CA GLU A 235 -18.45 -35.60 -6.81
C GLU A 235 -17.24 -36.51 -7.03
N ASP A 236 -16.60 -36.40 -8.19
CA ASP A 236 -15.38 -37.13 -8.52
C ASP A 236 -14.24 -36.77 -7.55
N LEU A 237 -14.04 -35.48 -7.27
CA LEU A 237 -13.01 -35.01 -6.33
C LEU A 237 -13.25 -35.51 -4.90
N VAL A 238 -14.50 -35.50 -4.43
CA VAL A 238 -14.85 -36.05 -3.11
C VAL A 238 -14.65 -37.56 -3.08
N SER A 239 -14.99 -38.28 -4.15
CA SER A 239 -14.78 -39.73 -4.26
C SER A 239 -13.29 -40.09 -4.24
N HIS A 240 -12.44 -39.29 -4.89
CA HIS A 240 -10.99 -39.42 -4.81
C HIS A 240 -10.48 -39.20 -3.38
N LEU A 241 -10.95 -38.18 -2.66
CA LEU A 241 -10.58 -37.94 -1.26
C LEU A 241 -10.99 -39.09 -0.33
N VAL A 242 -12.15 -39.71 -0.59
CA VAL A 242 -12.63 -40.89 0.14
C VAL A 242 -11.73 -42.09 -0.11
N SER A 243 -11.34 -42.32 -1.37
CA SER A 243 -10.43 -43.41 -1.72
C SER A 243 -9.06 -43.27 -1.04
N LEU A 244 -8.54 -42.04 -0.94
CA LEU A 244 -7.29 -41.73 -0.25
C LEU A 244 -7.41 -41.96 1.26
N ALA A 245 -8.52 -41.50 1.86
CA ALA A 245 -8.79 -41.70 3.29
C ALA A 245 -8.99 -43.19 3.66
N ALA A 246 -9.51 -44.01 2.73
CA ALA A 246 -9.63 -45.46 2.91
C ALA A 246 -8.30 -46.21 2.70
N SER A 247 -7.47 -45.76 1.74
CA SER A 247 -6.17 -46.36 1.42
C SER A 247 -5.16 -46.26 2.56
N ASP A 248 -5.21 -45.16 3.33
CA ASP A 248 -4.35 -44.95 4.51
C ASP A 248 -4.76 -45.84 5.71
N LEU A 249 -5.94 -46.47 5.68
CA LEU A 249 -6.39 -47.42 6.71
C LEU A 249 -5.88 -48.85 6.45
N ASP A 250 -5.67 -49.25 5.18
CA ASP A 250 -5.22 -50.60 4.81
C ASP A 250 -3.71 -50.81 4.96
N ILE A 251 -2.90 -49.74 4.86
CA ILE A 251 -1.44 -49.83 5.10
C ILE A 251 -1.13 -50.08 6.59
N ALA A 252 -2.09 -49.83 7.49
CA ALA A 252 -1.93 -50.08 8.92
C ALA A 252 -2.20 -51.55 9.35
N GLN A 253 -2.61 -52.46 8.45
CA GLN A 253 -2.86 -53.87 8.79
C GLN A 253 -1.77 -54.86 8.32
N PHE A 254 -0.80 -54.47 7.50
CA PHE A 254 0.28 -55.35 7.02
C PHE A 254 1.68 -54.95 7.50
N GLY A 255 1.84 -54.78 8.81
CA GLY A 255 3.14 -54.50 9.41
C GLY A 255 3.20 -54.86 10.89
N ASN A 256 3.05 -56.16 11.20
CA ASN A 256 3.69 -56.83 12.35
C ASN A 256 3.42 -58.35 12.30
N CYS A 257 4.19 -59.04 11.46
CA CYS A 257 4.88 -60.29 11.80
C CYS A 257 6.34 -60.11 11.39
#